data_AF-A0A4Q7JC84-F1
#
_entry.id   AF-A0A4Q7JC84-F1
#
_cell.length_a   1.000
_cell.length_b   1.000
_cell.length_c   1.000
_cell.angle_alpha   90.00
_cell.angle_beta   90.00
_cell.angle_gamma   90.00
#
_symmetry.space_group_name_H-M   'P 1'
#
loop_
_entity.id
_entity.type
_entity.pdbx_description
1 polymer ?
#
loop_
_entity_poly.entity_id
_entity_poly.type
_entity_poly.pdbx_seq_one_letter_code
_entity_poly.pdbx_strand_id
1 'polypeptide(L)'
;MTERRIGLIEFGKALNNSVSVPGLGELPGGQVSAGRATRGARARLIRFDRVVADNLRLGIVVRKKFFSSDVEPVTEAGFLKDVFVVTGRDDLGNGDALELYSDDTALPDTSRQVGLAQVHAPAFDEITGVRLQVHQHSGVLREGSLVGLLRGGRGGGLPMRVLRLLGPVGPVPELRAGQPGTVLLGFQCEVPPMPGDALACFHEPEQEYLEQREGIAVVHGLNPLPDGSVVAAVEVPEQVKSNQITVGSMVRVLRPAGTTFNERSTVVATGLRVTSLSRNNVMVPSARGTGVFTVGLTRGDVREGDTIEVHVPAPGTPGAGQPLAPPPPLAPPGPPSRELPVPQAAPGPVVDLNTAPPPELARLPGMTPQRVAAAIELRTRQGGFADVEAFGVAIGLQPHEIVRLRGKVTTSRIQHHGGGVRQLDI
;
A
#
# COMPACT_ATOMS: atom_id res chain seq x y z
N MET A 1 -3.34 0.60 13.38
CA MET A 1 -2.47 1.61 12.76
C MET A 1 -3.07 1.92 11.40
N THR A 2 -3.60 3.12 11.19
CA THR A 2 -4.30 3.50 9.94
C THR A 2 -3.56 4.65 9.29
N GLU A 3 -2.58 4.33 8.45
CA GLU A 3 -1.94 5.32 7.59
C GLU A 3 -2.88 5.61 6.41
N ARG A 4 -3.07 6.88 6.06
CA ARG A 4 -3.85 7.29 4.90
C ARG A 4 -2.93 7.91 3.87
N ARG A 5 -2.84 7.31 2.68
CA ARG A 5 -2.17 7.90 1.52
C ARG A 5 -3.04 9.03 0.97
N ILE A 6 -2.48 10.24 0.94
CA ILE A 6 -3.22 11.46 0.58
C ILE A 6 -2.76 12.08 -0.74
N GLY A 7 -1.57 11.74 -1.22
CA GLY A 7 -1.10 12.19 -2.53
C GLY A 7 0.21 11.55 -2.97
N LEU A 8 0.57 11.80 -4.21
CA LEU A 8 1.83 11.38 -4.82
C LEU A 8 2.39 12.55 -5.62
N ILE A 9 3.67 12.86 -5.44
CA ILE A 9 4.41 13.84 -6.24
C ILE A 9 5.51 13.10 -6.99
N GLU A 10 5.60 13.26 -8.30
CA GLU A 10 6.64 12.65 -9.12
C GLU A 10 7.57 13.71 -9.71
N PHE A 11 8.88 13.47 -9.62
CA PHE A 11 9.91 14.37 -10.11
C PHE A 11 10.31 14.03 -11.55
N GLY A 12 10.57 15.06 -12.36
CA GLY A 12 10.82 14.93 -13.79
C GLY A 12 9.56 14.91 -14.67
N LYS A 13 8.36 15.06 -14.09
CA LYS A 13 7.09 15.24 -14.81
C LYS A 13 6.61 16.70 -14.87
N ALA A 14 7.15 17.55 -14.01
CA ALA A 14 6.83 18.97 -14.01
C ALA A 14 7.38 19.67 -15.25
N LEU A 15 6.74 20.78 -15.66
CA LEU A 15 7.25 21.60 -16.78
C LEU A 15 8.60 22.24 -16.45
N ASN A 16 8.84 22.54 -15.17
CA ASN A 16 10.09 23.09 -14.67
C ASN A 16 10.71 22.13 -13.67
N ASN A 17 11.97 21.77 -13.89
CA ASN A 17 12.68 20.82 -13.02
C ASN A 17 13.15 21.45 -11.72
N SER A 18 13.30 22.78 -11.65
CA SER A 18 13.71 23.46 -10.43
C SER A 18 13.35 24.95 -10.39
N VAL A 19 13.49 25.56 -9.20
CA VAL A 19 13.42 27.01 -8.99
C VAL A 19 14.35 27.44 -7.86
N SER A 20 15.07 28.54 -8.04
CA SER A 20 15.89 29.12 -6.97
C SER A 20 15.05 29.97 -6.05
N VAL A 21 15.08 29.67 -4.74
CA VAL A 21 14.34 30.39 -3.71
C VAL A 21 15.31 30.98 -2.69
N PRO A 22 15.22 32.29 -2.40
CA PRO A 22 16.07 32.92 -1.39
C PRO A 22 16.00 32.18 -0.04
N GLY A 23 17.17 31.85 0.50
CA GLY A 23 17.30 31.13 1.77
C GLY A 23 17.16 29.60 1.70
N LEU A 24 16.46 29.06 0.70
CA LEU A 24 16.28 27.61 0.51
C LEU A 24 17.18 27.04 -0.60
N GLY A 25 17.71 27.87 -1.49
CA GLY A 25 18.51 27.43 -2.62
C GLY A 25 17.64 26.91 -3.76
N GLU A 26 18.17 25.96 -4.52
CA GLU A 26 17.46 25.35 -5.65
C GLU A 26 16.47 24.29 -5.14
N LEU A 27 15.18 24.49 -5.42
CA LEU A 27 14.13 23.56 -5.06
C LEU A 27 13.76 22.69 -6.27
N PRO A 28 13.62 21.36 -6.07
CA PRO A 28 13.20 20.45 -7.13
C PRO A 28 11.71 20.64 -7.47
N GLY A 29 11.42 20.62 -8.77
CA GLY A 29 10.06 20.66 -9.32
C GLY A 29 9.49 19.25 -9.48
N GLY A 30 8.28 19.05 -8.96
CA GLY A 30 7.53 17.82 -9.08
C GLY A 30 6.09 18.07 -9.52
N GLN A 31 5.42 17.05 -10.02
CA GLN A 31 4.00 17.12 -10.40
C GLN A 31 3.18 16.24 -9.47
N VAL A 32 2.06 16.76 -8.98
CA VAL A 32 1.11 15.98 -8.17
C VAL A 32 0.38 14.99 -9.09
N SER A 33 0.73 13.71 -9.04
CA SER A 33 0.18 12.68 -9.92
C SER A 33 -0.91 11.83 -9.29
N ALA A 34 -1.13 11.96 -7.98
CA ALA A 34 -2.30 11.41 -7.32
C ALA A 34 -2.69 12.27 -6.11
N GLY A 35 -3.99 12.30 -5.79
CA GLY A 35 -4.51 12.98 -4.60
C GLY A 35 -4.17 14.47 -4.53
N ARG A 36 -3.62 14.91 -3.40
CA ARG A 36 -3.23 16.30 -3.14
C ARG A 36 -1.88 16.38 -2.43
N ALA A 37 -1.04 17.32 -2.86
CA ALA A 37 0.08 17.77 -2.07
C ALA A 37 -0.41 18.72 -0.98
N THR A 38 -0.17 18.37 0.28
CA THR A 38 -0.58 19.18 1.44
C THR A 38 0.65 19.61 2.20
N ARG A 39 0.81 20.91 2.44
CA ARG A 39 1.93 21.45 3.21
C ARG A 39 1.88 20.90 4.65
N GLY A 40 3.01 20.44 5.15
CA GLY A 40 3.16 19.78 6.45
C GLY A 40 2.83 18.28 6.44
N ALA A 41 2.31 17.73 5.33
CA ALA A 41 2.09 16.30 5.20
C ALA A 41 3.38 15.51 5.42
N ARG A 42 3.24 14.31 5.97
CA ARG A 42 4.35 13.35 6.00
C ARG A 42 4.52 12.78 4.60
N ALA A 43 5.75 12.47 4.25
CA ALA A 43 6.11 11.92 2.97
C ALA A 43 7.19 10.86 3.13
N ARG A 44 7.16 9.88 2.23
CA ARG A 44 8.28 8.97 2.01
C ARG A 44 8.85 9.17 0.61
N LEU A 45 10.17 9.17 0.52
CA LEU A 45 10.89 9.27 -0.74
C LEU A 45 11.04 7.87 -1.33
N ILE A 46 10.48 7.69 -2.52
CA ILE A 46 10.56 6.48 -3.32
C ILE A 46 11.55 6.72 -4.46
N ARG A 47 12.51 5.82 -4.63
CA ARG A 47 13.52 5.82 -5.69
C ARG A 47 13.69 4.39 -6.19
N PHE A 48 13.39 4.14 -7.47
CA PHE A 48 13.47 2.81 -8.10
C PHE A 48 12.78 1.71 -7.26
N ASP A 49 11.51 1.92 -6.90
CA ASP A 49 10.69 1.03 -6.05
C ASP A 49 11.18 0.83 -4.61
N ARG A 50 12.21 1.56 -4.17
CA ARG A 50 12.70 1.54 -2.79
C ARG A 50 12.28 2.80 -2.06
N VAL A 51 11.81 2.68 -0.84
CA VAL A 51 11.71 3.83 0.06
C VAL A 51 13.07 4.08 0.64
N VAL A 52 13.67 5.22 0.30
CA VAL A 52 15.01 5.60 0.76
C VAL A 52 14.98 6.52 1.97
N ALA A 53 13.85 7.21 2.20
CA ALA A 53 13.63 8.01 3.39
C ALA A 53 12.15 8.03 3.74
N ASP A 54 11.85 8.10 5.03
CA ASP A 54 10.48 8.22 5.55
C ASP A 54 10.40 9.34 6.59
N ASN A 55 9.16 9.72 6.90
CA ASN A 55 8.83 10.82 7.79
C ASN A 55 9.47 12.14 7.36
N LEU A 56 9.60 12.34 6.04
CA LEU A 56 9.87 13.67 5.49
C LEU A 56 8.64 14.53 5.72
N ARG A 57 8.82 15.83 5.93
CA ARG A 57 7.70 16.77 5.98
C ARG A 57 7.73 17.66 4.76
N LEU A 58 6.57 17.79 4.13
CA LEU A 58 6.44 18.44 2.86
C LEU A 58 6.22 19.96 3.02
N GLY A 59 7.18 20.77 2.60
CA GLY A 59 6.93 22.14 2.17
C GLY A 59 6.56 22.17 0.69
N ILE A 60 5.58 22.97 0.30
CA ILE A 60 5.24 23.21 -1.11
C ILE A 60 5.11 24.69 -1.40
N VAL A 61 5.66 25.09 -2.53
CA VAL A 61 5.48 26.41 -3.15
C VAL A 61 5.08 26.23 -4.61
N VAL A 62 4.38 27.20 -5.18
CA VAL A 62 3.98 27.23 -6.60
C VAL A 62 4.44 28.53 -7.23
N ARG A 63 4.58 28.57 -8.57
CA ARG A 63 4.84 29.85 -9.26
C ARG A 63 3.60 30.74 -9.15
N LYS A 64 3.80 32.03 -8.84
CA LYS A 64 2.72 33.03 -8.86
C LYS A 64 2.11 33.20 -10.25
N LYS A 65 2.95 33.10 -11.29
CA LYS A 65 2.59 33.20 -12.71
C LYS A 65 3.40 32.20 -13.50
N PHE A 66 2.84 31.65 -14.58
CA PHE A 66 3.46 30.59 -15.39
C PHE A 66 4.90 30.90 -15.85
N PHE A 67 5.21 32.17 -16.13
CA PHE A 67 6.53 32.61 -16.59
C PHE A 67 7.35 33.38 -15.54
N SER A 68 6.86 33.49 -14.29
CA SER A 68 7.61 34.19 -13.23
C SER A 68 8.55 33.25 -12.48
N SER A 69 9.72 33.74 -12.10
CA SER A 69 10.58 33.11 -11.09
C SER A 69 10.00 33.19 -9.68
N ASP A 70 9.03 34.09 -9.46
CA ASP A 70 8.41 34.28 -8.16
C ASP A 70 7.57 33.06 -7.78
N VAL A 71 7.88 32.55 -6.60
CA VAL A 71 7.10 31.49 -5.97
C VAL A 71 6.31 32.03 -4.80
N GLU A 72 5.26 31.33 -4.44
CA GLU A 72 4.52 31.56 -3.21
C GLU A 72 4.19 30.27 -2.48
N PRO A 73 4.20 30.29 -1.15
CA PRO A 73 3.75 29.17 -0.34
C PRO A 73 2.27 28.88 -0.60
N VAL A 74 1.92 27.61 -0.71
CA VAL A 74 0.52 27.17 -0.74
C VAL A 74 0.26 26.15 0.34
N THR A 75 -0.98 26.10 0.82
CA THR A 75 -1.42 25.07 1.79
C THR A 75 -1.64 23.74 1.10
N GLU A 76 -2.20 23.74 -0.10
CA GLU A 76 -2.49 22.55 -0.89
C GLU A 76 -2.27 22.79 -2.39
N ALA A 77 -1.89 21.73 -3.10
CA ALA A 77 -1.90 21.66 -4.56
C ALA A 77 -2.56 20.35 -5.02
N GLY A 78 -3.51 20.46 -5.95
CA GLY A 78 -4.27 19.32 -6.47
C GLY A 78 -3.55 18.55 -7.58
N PHE A 79 -4.23 17.52 -8.09
CA PHE A 79 -3.79 16.68 -9.21
C PHE A 79 -3.36 17.51 -10.44
N LEU A 80 -2.29 17.07 -11.11
CA LEU A 80 -1.61 17.68 -12.25
C LEU A 80 -1.06 19.09 -12.01
N LYS A 81 -0.93 19.52 -10.75
CA LYS A 81 -0.25 20.77 -10.43
C LYS A 81 1.26 20.54 -10.31
N ASP A 82 2.01 21.43 -10.95
CA ASP A 82 3.45 21.56 -10.73
C ASP A 82 3.69 22.29 -9.41
N VAL A 83 4.53 21.70 -8.57
CA VAL A 83 4.92 22.21 -7.26
C VAL A 83 6.43 22.18 -7.13
N PHE A 84 6.99 23.08 -6.33
CA PHE A 84 8.37 22.97 -5.88
C PHE A 84 8.38 22.56 -4.43
N VAL A 85 9.23 21.59 -4.13
CA VAL A 85 9.14 20.82 -2.90
C VAL A 85 10.31 21.13 -1.98
N VAL A 86 10.03 21.26 -0.69
CA VAL A 86 11.03 21.41 0.37
C VAL A 86 10.86 20.25 1.34
N THR A 87 11.85 19.37 1.47
CA THR A 87 11.79 18.20 2.39
C THR A 87 13.01 18.06 3.29
N GLY A 88 14.03 18.92 3.10
CA GLY A 88 15.33 18.80 3.74
C GLY A 88 16.24 17.75 3.09
N ARG A 89 15.83 17.27 1.92
CA ARG A 89 16.63 16.48 0.98
C ARG A 89 17.06 17.40 -0.17
N ASP A 90 18.34 17.42 -0.46
CA ASP A 90 18.94 18.16 -1.58
C ASP A 90 19.22 17.28 -2.80
N ASP A 91 19.12 15.96 -2.66
CA ASP A 91 19.41 14.97 -3.70
C ASP A 91 18.13 14.43 -4.39
N LEU A 92 17.01 15.15 -4.29
CA LEU A 92 15.79 14.82 -5.02
C LEU A 92 16.01 15.06 -6.52
N GLY A 93 15.73 14.05 -7.35
CA GLY A 93 15.98 14.10 -8.79
C GLY A 93 14.91 13.43 -9.63
N ASN A 94 15.10 13.48 -10.95
CA ASN A 94 14.18 12.85 -11.90
C ASN A 94 14.02 11.35 -11.64
N GLY A 95 12.78 10.87 -11.64
CA GLY A 95 12.45 9.48 -11.34
C GLY A 95 12.22 9.19 -9.86
N ASP A 96 12.49 10.15 -8.97
CA ASP A 96 12.05 10.08 -7.59
C ASP A 96 10.54 10.36 -7.48
N ALA A 97 9.93 9.87 -6.41
CA ALA A 97 8.57 10.22 -6.03
C ALA A 97 8.45 10.44 -4.51
N LEU A 98 7.53 11.33 -4.11
CA LEU A 98 7.12 11.50 -2.72
C LEU A 98 5.70 10.98 -2.56
N GLU A 99 5.56 9.86 -1.86
CA GLU A 99 4.25 9.35 -1.44
C GLU A 99 3.87 10.02 -0.13
N LEU A 100 2.78 10.79 -0.17
CA LEU A 100 2.31 11.60 0.94
C LEU A 100 1.30 10.82 1.75
N TYR A 101 1.43 10.89 3.06
CA TYR A 101 0.55 10.18 3.97
C TYR A 101 0.25 11.00 5.23
N SER A 102 -0.85 10.64 5.88
CA SER A 102 -1.18 11.06 7.24
C SER A 102 -1.28 9.80 8.11
N ASP A 103 -0.62 9.81 9.25
CA ASP A 103 -0.62 8.75 10.26
C ASP A 103 -0.76 9.42 11.63
N ASP A 104 -1.42 8.72 12.57
CA ASP A 104 -1.58 9.17 13.96
C ASP A 104 -0.68 8.42 14.96
N THR A 105 0.23 7.54 14.49
CA THR A 105 0.66 6.41 15.33
C THR A 105 2.12 5.96 15.23
N ALA A 106 2.89 6.23 14.17
CA ALA A 106 4.33 5.91 14.16
C ALA A 106 5.19 7.16 14.10
N LEU A 107 5.68 7.55 15.28
CA LEU A 107 6.78 8.50 15.40
C LEU A 107 8.08 7.81 15.01
N PRO A 108 9.02 8.55 14.40
CA PRO A 108 10.37 8.03 14.18
C PRO A 108 11.04 7.71 15.53
N ASP A 109 12.08 6.88 15.49
CA ASP A 109 12.85 6.55 16.68
C ASP A 109 13.59 7.79 17.20
N THR A 110 13.14 8.29 18.35
CA THR A 110 13.78 9.40 19.08
C THR A 110 14.50 8.93 20.33
N SER A 111 14.75 7.62 20.48
CA SER A 111 15.38 7.04 21.69
C SER A 111 16.85 7.43 21.84
N ARG A 112 17.54 7.67 20.73
CA ARG A 112 18.97 7.99 20.72
C ARG A 112 19.23 9.42 20.26
N GLN A 113 19.43 10.31 21.24
CA GLN A 113 19.89 11.67 20.98
C GLN A 113 21.40 11.69 20.67
N VAL A 114 21.80 12.41 19.61
CA VAL A 114 23.20 12.54 19.15
C VAL A 114 23.71 13.97 19.15
N GLY A 115 22.82 14.95 19.33
CA GLY A 115 23.20 16.36 19.39
C GLY A 115 22.16 17.19 20.12
N LEU A 116 22.58 18.38 20.55
CA LEU A 116 21.72 19.36 21.18
C LEU A 116 22.15 20.77 20.78
N ALA A 117 21.21 21.55 20.26
CA ALA A 117 21.38 22.98 20.03
C ALA A 117 20.48 23.78 20.98
N GLN A 118 20.89 24.98 21.37
CA GLN A 118 20.03 25.91 22.11
C GLN A 118 19.44 26.95 21.16
N VAL A 119 18.13 27.17 21.22
CA VAL A 119 17.44 28.19 20.45
C VAL A 119 17.62 29.56 21.12
N HIS A 120 18.13 30.54 20.37
CA HIS A 120 18.31 31.91 20.85
C HIS A 120 17.24 32.86 20.31
N ALA A 121 16.99 32.83 19.00
CA ALA A 121 16.02 33.71 18.36
C ALA A 121 15.22 32.93 17.31
N PRO A 122 14.00 32.47 17.66
CA PRO A 122 13.07 31.95 16.68
C PRO A 122 12.48 33.09 15.86
N ALA A 123 12.30 32.85 14.57
CA ALA A 123 11.63 33.73 13.63
C ALA A 123 10.76 32.91 12.68
N PHE A 124 9.81 33.56 12.03
CA PHE A 124 8.96 32.97 11.01
C PHE A 124 9.02 33.82 9.75
N ASP A 125 9.12 33.15 8.61
CA ASP A 125 9.07 33.75 7.29
C ASP A 125 8.02 33.02 6.45
N GLU A 126 7.29 33.76 5.61
CA GLU A 126 6.16 33.19 4.88
C GLU A 126 6.59 32.16 3.84
N ILE A 127 7.81 32.25 3.32
CA ILE A 127 8.33 31.36 2.28
C ILE A 127 9.10 30.19 2.90
N THR A 128 9.98 30.49 3.85
CA THR A 128 10.94 29.56 4.45
C THR A 128 10.48 28.97 5.78
N GLY A 129 9.36 29.45 6.33
CA GLY A 129 8.72 28.94 7.54
C GLY A 129 9.50 29.30 8.80
N VAL A 130 9.60 28.34 9.73
CA VAL A 130 10.31 28.51 10.98
C VAL A 130 11.82 28.54 10.76
N ARG A 131 12.43 29.61 11.26
CA ARG A 131 13.87 29.85 11.28
C ARG A 131 14.32 29.97 12.72
N LEU A 132 15.38 29.26 13.10
CA LEU A 132 15.96 29.33 14.44
C LEU A 132 17.40 29.82 14.36
N GLN A 133 17.73 30.91 15.05
CA GLN A 133 19.12 31.14 15.43
C GLN A 133 19.44 30.22 16.61
N VAL A 134 20.43 29.36 16.44
CA VAL A 134 20.84 28.37 17.44
C VAL A 134 22.32 28.47 17.74
N HIS A 135 22.70 27.96 18.91
CA HIS A 135 24.08 27.63 19.23
C HIS A 135 24.18 26.14 19.50
N GLN A 136 24.97 25.42 18.71
CA GLN A 136 25.15 23.99 18.89
C GLN A 136 25.93 23.75 20.19
N HIS A 137 25.32 23.06 21.16
CA HIS A 137 25.94 22.82 22.46
C HIS A 137 26.76 21.54 22.46
N SER A 138 26.20 20.44 21.95
CA SER A 138 26.87 19.14 21.90
C SER A 138 26.55 18.37 20.62
N GLY A 139 27.45 17.46 20.22
CA GLY A 139 27.28 16.65 19.02
C GLY A 139 27.37 17.45 17.73
N VAL A 140 26.69 16.96 16.70
CA VAL A 140 26.64 17.56 15.36
C VAL A 140 25.19 17.67 14.92
N LEU A 141 24.80 18.84 14.43
CA LEU A 141 23.53 19.04 13.75
C LEU A 141 23.79 19.09 12.24
N ARG A 142 23.13 18.25 11.45
CA ARG A 142 23.31 18.16 9.99
C ARG A 142 22.05 18.60 9.26
N GLU A 143 22.21 19.07 8.03
CA GLU A 143 21.09 19.16 7.09
C GLU A 143 20.40 17.79 6.94
N GLY A 144 19.08 17.77 6.86
CA GLY A 144 18.27 16.55 6.81
C GLY A 144 18.07 15.83 8.16
N SER A 145 18.82 16.18 9.22
CA SER A 145 18.71 15.50 10.53
C SER A 145 17.29 15.54 11.08
N LEU A 146 16.86 14.41 11.64
CA LEU A 146 15.69 14.38 12.51
C LEU A 146 15.97 15.11 13.82
N VAL A 147 15.11 16.08 14.13
CA VAL A 147 15.20 16.91 15.32
C VAL A 147 13.86 17.01 16.05
N GLY A 148 13.91 17.33 17.33
CA GLY A 148 12.74 17.64 18.14
C GLY A 148 12.99 18.85 19.02
N LEU A 149 11.95 19.66 19.22
CA LEU A 149 11.99 20.76 20.17
C LEU A 149 11.76 20.22 21.59
N LEU A 150 12.58 20.65 22.54
CA LEU A 150 12.46 20.32 23.95
C LEU A 150 12.30 21.61 24.75
N ARG A 151 11.23 21.74 25.53
CA ARG A 151 10.99 22.87 26.44
C ARG A 151 11.03 22.37 27.88
N GLY A 152 11.98 22.85 28.67
CA GLY A 152 12.19 22.36 30.04
C GLY A 152 12.44 20.85 30.11
N GLY A 153 13.12 20.29 29.09
CA GLY A 153 13.42 18.86 28.99
C GLY A 153 12.27 17.97 28.53
N ARG A 154 11.08 18.54 28.23
CA ARG A 154 9.93 17.79 27.70
C ARG A 154 9.81 18.01 26.19
N GLY A 155 9.46 16.95 25.45
CA GLY A 155 9.18 17.03 24.02
C GLY A 155 8.04 17.99 23.71
N GLY A 156 8.31 18.96 22.84
CA GLY A 156 7.41 20.05 22.46
C GLY A 156 6.67 19.82 21.14
N GLY A 157 6.41 18.57 20.74
CA GLY A 157 5.67 18.25 19.52
C GLY A 157 6.27 17.10 18.73
N LEU A 158 5.78 16.90 17.51
CA LEU A 158 6.29 15.86 16.62
C LEU A 158 7.73 16.14 16.14
N PRO A 159 8.56 15.09 15.97
CA PRO A 159 9.85 15.21 15.33
C PRO A 159 9.75 15.78 13.91
N MET A 160 10.74 16.57 13.52
CA MET A 160 10.81 17.30 12.27
C MET A 160 12.21 17.18 11.66
N ARG A 161 12.39 17.58 10.40
CA ARG A 161 13.70 17.55 9.74
C ARG A 161 14.27 18.94 9.54
N VAL A 162 15.58 19.05 9.73
CA VAL A 162 16.32 20.26 9.35
C VAL A 162 16.32 20.38 7.83
N LEU A 163 15.71 21.44 7.33
CA LEU A 163 15.63 21.71 5.90
C LEU A 163 16.93 22.26 5.34
N ARG A 164 17.59 23.13 6.12
CA ARG A 164 18.84 23.78 5.75
C ARG A 164 19.57 24.27 6.98
N LEU A 165 20.89 24.32 6.90
CA LEU A 165 21.74 24.98 7.88
C LEU A 165 22.51 26.13 7.23
N LEU A 166 22.57 27.26 7.93
CA LEU A 166 23.36 28.42 7.54
C LEU A 166 24.32 28.75 8.68
N GLY A 167 25.62 28.67 8.43
CA GLY A 167 26.64 29.21 9.32
C GLY A 167 26.80 30.72 9.14
N PRO A 168 27.80 31.33 9.82
CA PRO A 168 28.06 32.77 9.73
C PRO A 168 28.41 33.27 8.32
N VAL A 169 28.97 32.39 7.47
CA VAL A 169 29.48 32.73 6.13
C VAL A 169 28.55 32.22 5.02
N GLY A 170 27.43 31.56 5.35
CA GLY A 170 26.49 31.02 4.38
C GLY A 170 26.09 29.57 4.67
N PRO A 171 25.53 28.85 3.68
CA PRO A 171 25.10 27.46 3.84
C PRO A 171 26.23 26.54 4.29
N VAL A 172 25.94 25.64 5.22
CA VAL A 172 26.89 24.63 5.72
C VAL A 172 26.18 23.28 5.81
N PRO A 173 26.86 22.15 5.57
CA PRO A 173 26.24 20.82 5.68
C PRO A 173 26.03 20.38 7.13
N GLU A 174 26.81 20.93 8.06
CA GLU A 174 26.76 20.59 9.48
C GLU A 174 27.16 21.79 10.38
N LEU A 175 26.61 21.82 11.59
CA LEU A 175 27.02 22.66 12.72
C LEU A 175 27.59 21.76 13.82
N ARG A 176 28.84 22.01 14.21
CA ARG A 176 29.54 21.30 15.29
C ARG A 176 29.33 21.99 16.63
N ALA A 177 29.52 21.26 17.72
CA ALA A 177 29.51 21.82 19.08
C ALA A 177 30.36 23.10 19.18
N GLY A 178 29.79 24.14 19.80
CA GLY A 178 30.37 25.47 19.93
C GLY A 178 30.08 26.42 18.77
N GLN A 179 29.44 25.97 17.68
CA GLN A 179 29.16 26.84 16.53
C GLN A 179 27.76 27.46 16.61
N PRO A 180 27.63 28.78 16.39
CA PRO A 180 26.34 29.39 16.12
C PRO A 180 25.92 29.12 14.67
N GLY A 181 24.61 29.09 14.44
CA GLY A 181 24.07 28.99 13.10
C GLY A 181 22.58 29.32 13.04
N THR A 182 22.06 29.35 11.83
CA THR A 182 20.63 29.39 11.55
C THR A 182 20.18 28.01 11.08
N VAL A 183 19.13 27.48 11.70
CA VAL A 183 18.44 26.26 11.30
C VAL A 183 17.13 26.63 10.63
N LEU A 184 16.89 26.13 9.42
CA LEU A 184 15.58 26.21 8.78
C LEU A 184 14.82 24.92 9.05
N LEU A 185 13.65 25.04 9.66
CA LEU A 185 12.74 23.93 9.94
C LEU A 185 11.50 23.95 9.04
N GLY A 186 11.26 25.06 8.33
CA GLY A 186 10.08 25.18 7.47
C GLY A 186 8.79 25.21 8.27
N PHE A 187 7.73 24.68 7.69
CA PHE A 187 6.39 24.70 8.28
C PHE A 187 6.09 23.45 9.10
N GLN A 188 7.12 22.87 9.72
CA GLN A 188 7.04 21.57 10.39
C GLN A 188 6.76 21.68 11.90
N CYS A 189 6.86 22.87 12.48
CA CYS A 189 6.69 23.06 13.92
C CYS A 189 5.20 23.18 14.28
N GLU A 190 4.68 22.18 14.98
CA GLU A 190 3.33 22.23 15.57
C GLU A 190 3.25 23.22 16.73
N VAL A 191 4.30 23.25 17.56
CA VAL A 191 4.43 24.19 18.66
C VAL A 191 5.43 25.28 18.26
N PRO A 192 5.06 26.57 18.39
CA PRO A 192 5.98 27.67 18.15
C PRO A 192 7.22 27.57 19.07
N PRO A 193 8.43 27.57 18.50
CA PRO A 193 9.67 27.56 19.27
C PRO A 193 9.86 28.89 20.00
N MET A 194 10.49 28.83 21.17
CA MET A 194 10.79 29.98 22.03
C MET A 194 12.30 30.10 22.29
N PRO A 195 12.82 31.32 22.57
CA PRO A 195 14.16 31.47 23.11
C PRO A 195 14.36 30.59 24.35
N GLY A 196 15.47 29.86 24.40
CA GLY A 196 15.81 28.92 25.48
C GLY A 196 15.31 27.49 25.26
N ASP A 197 14.44 27.23 24.28
CA ASP A 197 14.12 25.86 23.88
C ASP A 197 15.40 25.14 23.41
N ALA A 198 15.45 23.83 23.57
CA ALA A 198 16.53 23.01 23.03
C ALA A 198 16.07 22.28 21.76
N LEU A 199 16.93 22.21 20.77
CA LEU A 199 16.73 21.44 19.55
C LEU A 199 17.57 20.16 19.64
N ALA A 200 16.93 19.05 20.02
CA ALA A 200 17.58 17.75 20.12
C ALA A 200 17.69 17.12 18.74
N CYS A 201 18.86 16.60 18.40
CA CYS A 201 19.11 15.86 17.16
C CYS A 201 19.11 14.37 17.48
N PHE A 202 18.38 13.57 16.70
CA PHE A 202 18.26 12.14 16.92
C PHE A 202 19.07 11.36 15.89
N HIS A 203 19.59 10.20 16.30
CA HIS A 203 20.29 9.31 15.39
C HIS A 203 19.29 8.69 14.43
N GLU A 204 19.60 8.76 13.14
CA GLU A 204 18.98 7.89 12.15
C GLU A 204 20.06 6.95 11.63
N PRO A 205 19.81 5.63 11.64
CA PRO A 205 20.75 4.69 11.03
C PRO A 205 20.86 5.01 9.53
N GLU A 206 22.09 5.12 9.03
CA GLU A 206 22.32 5.20 7.59
C GLU A 206 21.87 3.88 6.96
N GLN A 207 20.80 3.95 6.17
CA GLN A 207 20.27 2.82 5.42
C GLN A 207 20.18 3.24 3.95
N GLU A 208 20.63 2.36 3.04
CA GLU A 208 20.50 2.59 1.59
C GLU A 208 19.02 2.69 1.18
N TYR A 209 18.16 1.95 1.88
CA TYR A 209 16.71 2.01 1.79
C TYR A 209 16.10 1.51 3.10
N LEU A 210 14.83 1.85 3.36
CA LEU A 210 14.02 1.40 4.49
C LEU A 210 13.15 0.19 4.11
N GLU A 211 12.61 0.20 2.89
CA GLU A 211 11.82 -0.89 2.32
C GLU A 211 12.03 -0.94 0.81
N GLN A 212 12.00 -2.16 0.25
CA GLN A 212 11.93 -2.39 -1.19
C GLN A 212 10.53 -2.92 -1.52
N ARG A 213 9.81 -2.25 -2.42
CA ARG A 213 8.52 -2.73 -2.92
C ARG A 213 8.78 -3.82 -3.95
N GLU A 214 8.21 -5.00 -3.73
CA GLU A 214 8.33 -6.12 -4.66
C GLU A 214 7.11 -6.20 -5.58
N GLY A 215 5.94 -5.75 -5.11
CA GLY A 215 4.77 -5.82 -5.95
C GLY A 215 3.46 -5.34 -5.35
N ILE A 216 2.44 -5.29 -6.21
CA ILE A 216 1.04 -5.05 -5.86
C ILE A 216 0.15 -6.16 -6.44
N ALA A 217 -0.95 -6.44 -5.77
CA ALA A 217 -2.01 -7.30 -6.28
C ALA A 217 -3.37 -6.86 -5.72
N VAL A 218 -4.43 -6.95 -6.51
CA VAL A 218 -5.79 -6.61 -6.11
C VAL A 218 -6.53 -7.86 -5.68
N VAL A 219 -7.23 -7.82 -4.56
CA VAL A 219 -8.00 -8.95 -4.04
C VAL A 219 -9.33 -9.08 -4.79
N HIS A 220 -9.60 -10.24 -5.38
CA HIS A 220 -10.86 -10.56 -6.08
C HIS A 220 -11.72 -11.60 -5.36
N GLY A 221 -11.15 -12.33 -4.40
CA GLY A 221 -11.89 -13.33 -3.66
C GLY A 221 -11.16 -13.70 -2.38
N LEU A 222 -11.91 -14.07 -1.36
CA LEU A 222 -11.37 -14.39 -0.05
C LEU A 222 -11.99 -15.66 0.50
N ASN A 223 -11.15 -16.50 1.08
CA ASN A 223 -11.54 -17.66 1.84
C ASN A 223 -10.89 -17.58 3.23
N PRO A 224 -11.61 -17.12 4.26
CA PRO A 224 -11.08 -17.08 5.62
C PRO A 224 -10.91 -18.50 6.16
N LEU A 225 -9.81 -18.74 6.87
CA LEU A 225 -9.49 -20.03 7.48
C LEU A 225 -9.82 -20.03 8.99
N PRO A 226 -10.06 -21.21 9.60
CA PRO A 226 -10.43 -21.31 11.01
C PRO A 226 -9.39 -20.74 12.00
N ASP A 227 -8.11 -20.69 11.60
CA ASP A 227 -7.01 -20.11 12.39
C ASP A 227 -6.94 -18.57 12.28
N GLY A 228 -7.87 -17.96 11.54
CA GLY A 228 -7.94 -16.53 11.30
C GLY A 228 -7.04 -16.02 10.18
N SER A 229 -6.23 -16.89 9.55
CA SER A 229 -5.53 -16.54 8.31
C SER A 229 -6.50 -16.47 7.13
N VAL A 230 -6.06 -15.89 6.01
CA VAL A 230 -6.94 -15.72 4.84
C VAL A 230 -6.21 -16.18 3.58
N VAL A 231 -6.94 -16.89 2.72
CA VAL A 231 -6.51 -17.20 1.37
C VAL A 231 -7.21 -16.25 0.42
N ALA A 232 -6.44 -15.39 -0.24
CA ALA A 232 -6.94 -14.40 -1.18
C ALA A 232 -6.64 -14.85 -2.62
N ALA A 233 -7.66 -14.85 -3.48
CA ALA A 233 -7.45 -14.81 -4.91
C ALA A 233 -7.10 -13.37 -5.29
N VAL A 234 -5.94 -13.18 -5.90
CA VAL A 234 -5.42 -11.85 -6.23
C VAL A 234 -5.08 -11.75 -7.70
N GLU A 235 -5.25 -10.57 -8.27
CA GLU A 235 -4.85 -10.26 -9.64
C GLU A 235 -3.73 -9.24 -9.61
N VAL A 236 -2.67 -9.50 -10.37
CA VAL A 236 -1.59 -8.55 -10.57
C VAL A 236 -1.91 -7.68 -11.79
N PRO A 237 -2.02 -6.35 -11.63
CA PRO A 237 -2.30 -5.44 -12.73
C PRO A 237 -1.25 -5.53 -13.84
N GLU A 238 -1.70 -5.47 -15.11
CA GLU A 238 -0.81 -5.60 -16.27
C GLU A 238 0.29 -4.53 -16.34
N GLN A 239 0.06 -3.38 -15.70
CA GLN A 239 0.95 -2.22 -15.73
C GLN A 239 2.22 -2.44 -14.90
N VAL A 240 2.26 -3.43 -14.01
CA VAL A 240 3.38 -3.67 -13.09
C VAL A 240 4.24 -4.85 -13.57
N LYS A 241 5.11 -4.59 -14.54
CA LYS A 241 5.96 -5.63 -15.15
C LYS A 241 7.02 -6.20 -14.20
N SER A 242 7.42 -5.44 -13.17
CA SER A 242 8.41 -5.85 -12.16
C SER A 242 7.79 -6.62 -10.98
N ASN A 243 6.49 -6.95 -11.03
CA ASN A 243 5.79 -7.54 -9.89
C ASN A 243 6.41 -8.87 -9.46
N GLN A 244 6.74 -8.98 -8.18
CA GLN A 244 7.19 -10.18 -7.53
C GLN A 244 6.46 -10.37 -6.18
N ILE A 245 5.96 -11.58 -5.95
CA ILE A 245 5.38 -11.99 -4.67
C ILE A 245 6.17 -13.21 -4.20
N THR A 246 6.74 -13.15 -3.01
CA THR A 246 7.53 -14.25 -2.44
C THR A 246 6.92 -14.70 -1.11
N VAL A 247 6.89 -16.01 -0.86
CA VAL A 247 6.48 -16.54 0.45
C VAL A 247 7.44 -16.01 1.52
N GLY A 248 6.89 -15.49 2.61
CA GLY A 248 7.64 -14.84 3.69
C GLY A 248 7.73 -13.32 3.58
N SER A 249 7.51 -12.73 2.40
CA SER A 249 7.51 -11.27 2.22
C SER A 249 6.45 -10.58 3.08
N MET A 250 6.74 -9.35 3.47
CA MET A 250 5.83 -8.53 4.25
C MET A 250 4.78 -7.89 3.34
N VAL A 251 3.59 -7.72 3.89
CA VAL A 251 2.42 -7.23 3.18
C VAL A 251 1.76 -6.13 3.99
N ARG A 252 1.37 -5.07 3.28
CA ARG A 252 0.37 -4.12 3.77
C ARG A 252 -0.86 -4.14 2.86
N VAL A 253 -2.01 -3.91 3.46
CA VAL A 253 -3.32 -3.94 2.82
C VAL A 253 -3.83 -2.52 2.72
N LEU A 254 -4.07 -2.09 1.49
CA LEU A 254 -4.57 -0.78 1.13
C LEU A 254 -6.02 -0.89 0.72
N ARG A 255 -6.88 -0.16 1.43
CA ARG A 255 -8.29 -0.04 1.11
C ARG A 255 -8.52 1.25 0.31
N PRO A 256 -8.96 1.18 -0.95
CA PRO A 256 -9.31 2.37 -1.71
C PRO A 256 -10.50 3.07 -1.08
N ALA A 257 -10.46 4.41 -1.01
CA ALA A 257 -11.56 5.23 -0.53
C ALA A 257 -12.37 5.81 -1.71
N GLY A 258 -13.12 4.94 -2.40
CA GLY A 258 -14.10 5.29 -3.44
C GLY A 258 -14.04 4.38 -4.69
N THR A 259 -14.45 4.92 -5.84
CA THR A 259 -14.54 4.19 -7.12
C THR A 259 -13.70 4.79 -8.27
N THR A 260 -12.90 5.83 -8.03
CA THR A 260 -12.16 6.55 -9.08
C THR A 260 -10.64 6.45 -8.91
N PHE A 261 -9.91 6.47 -10.04
CA PHE A 261 -8.45 6.30 -10.12
C PHE A 261 -7.61 7.33 -9.32
N ASN A 262 -8.24 8.41 -8.82
CA ASN A 262 -7.57 9.49 -8.10
C ASN A 262 -7.67 9.39 -6.56
N GLU A 263 -8.14 8.26 -6.04
CA GLU A 263 -8.57 8.19 -4.65
C GLU A 263 -7.49 7.80 -3.66
N ARG A 264 -7.65 8.40 -2.47
CA ARG A 264 -6.88 8.13 -1.28
C ARG A 264 -7.01 6.66 -0.92
N SER A 265 -5.91 6.03 -0.57
CA SER A 265 -5.92 4.68 -0.02
C SER A 265 -5.64 4.74 1.47
N THR A 266 -6.29 3.88 2.24
CA THR A 266 -5.99 3.73 3.67
C THR A 266 -5.30 2.40 3.90
N VAL A 267 -4.13 2.41 4.51
CA VAL A 267 -3.47 1.20 5.00
C VAL A 267 -4.30 0.70 6.19
N VAL A 268 -5.06 -0.38 5.96
CA VAL A 268 -5.94 -0.98 6.97
C VAL A 268 -5.25 -2.08 7.76
N ALA A 269 -4.18 -2.65 7.19
CA ALA A 269 -3.30 -3.59 7.88
C ALA A 269 -1.87 -3.44 7.35
N THR A 270 -0.90 -3.63 8.24
CA THR A 270 0.53 -3.70 7.91
C THR A 270 1.15 -4.83 8.71
N GLY A 271 2.34 -5.27 8.32
CA GLY A 271 3.04 -6.34 9.02
C GLY A 271 2.52 -7.74 8.74
N LEU A 272 1.60 -7.91 7.78
CA LEU A 272 1.13 -9.23 7.37
C LEU A 272 2.26 -9.97 6.63
N ARG A 273 2.23 -11.30 6.62
CA ARG A 273 3.17 -12.12 5.85
C ARG A 273 2.46 -12.97 4.82
N VAL A 274 3.11 -13.15 3.67
CA VAL A 274 2.72 -14.18 2.71
C VAL A 274 3.09 -15.55 3.30
N THR A 275 2.10 -16.36 3.66
CA THR A 275 2.30 -17.71 4.23
C THR A 275 2.31 -18.80 3.17
N SER A 276 1.61 -18.58 2.06
CA SER A 276 1.59 -19.50 0.93
C SER A 276 1.31 -18.73 -0.36
N LEU A 277 1.73 -19.31 -1.48
CA LEU A 277 1.52 -18.75 -2.81
C LEU A 277 1.28 -19.90 -3.77
N SER A 278 0.27 -19.77 -4.63
CA SER A 278 0.04 -20.72 -5.71
C SER A 278 -0.40 -20.04 -7.00
N ARG A 279 -0.03 -20.64 -8.12
CA ARG A 279 -0.41 -20.24 -9.47
C ARG A 279 -0.98 -21.46 -10.17
N ASN A 280 -2.17 -21.34 -10.77
CA ASN A 280 -2.85 -22.48 -11.43
C ASN A 280 -2.98 -23.71 -10.51
N ASN A 281 -3.30 -23.50 -9.22
CA ASN A 281 -3.37 -24.53 -8.17
C ASN A 281 -2.06 -25.27 -7.85
N VAL A 282 -0.92 -24.78 -8.32
CA VAL A 282 0.41 -25.31 -7.99
C VAL A 282 1.08 -24.36 -7.00
N MET A 283 1.53 -24.88 -5.86
CA MET A 283 2.30 -24.10 -4.88
C MET A 283 3.63 -23.68 -5.46
N VAL A 284 3.97 -22.40 -5.32
CA VAL A 284 5.22 -21.82 -5.79
C VAL A 284 5.86 -20.98 -4.69
N PRO A 285 7.20 -20.99 -4.54
CA PRO A 285 7.88 -20.19 -3.52
C PRO A 285 7.86 -18.69 -3.85
N SER A 286 7.79 -18.37 -5.14
CA SER A 286 7.66 -17.01 -5.65
C SER A 286 6.87 -17.00 -6.96
N ALA A 287 6.23 -15.88 -7.25
CA ALA A 287 5.56 -15.62 -8.51
C ALA A 287 5.99 -14.26 -9.06
N ARG A 288 6.14 -14.20 -10.39
CA ARG A 288 6.48 -12.99 -11.12
C ARG A 288 5.51 -12.73 -12.27
N GLY A 289 5.37 -11.45 -12.62
CA GLY A 289 4.56 -11.00 -13.73
C GLY A 289 3.07 -10.89 -13.38
N THR A 290 2.24 -10.90 -14.41
CA THR A 290 0.81 -10.55 -14.33
C THR A 290 -0.08 -11.79 -14.24
N GLY A 291 -1.34 -11.57 -13.86
CA GLY A 291 -2.38 -12.60 -13.81
C GLY A 291 -2.87 -12.94 -12.41
N VAL A 292 -3.61 -14.05 -12.31
CA VAL A 292 -4.29 -14.47 -11.08
C VAL A 292 -3.43 -15.44 -10.27
N PHE A 293 -3.31 -15.16 -8.98
CA PHE A 293 -2.61 -15.98 -8.00
C PHE A 293 -3.50 -16.22 -6.78
N THR A 294 -3.17 -17.24 -6.01
CA THR A 294 -3.76 -17.45 -4.69
C THR A 294 -2.69 -17.23 -3.65
N VAL A 295 -2.92 -16.28 -2.74
CA VAL A 295 -1.97 -15.86 -1.71
C VAL A 295 -2.58 -16.16 -0.34
N GLY A 296 -1.87 -16.94 0.47
CA GLY A 296 -2.15 -17.06 1.89
C GLY A 296 -1.52 -15.90 2.64
N LEU A 297 -2.29 -15.24 3.50
CA LEU A 297 -1.85 -14.14 4.34
C LEU A 297 -2.09 -14.48 5.81
N THR A 298 -1.18 -14.03 6.67
CA THR A 298 -1.43 -13.99 8.11
C THR A 298 -2.69 -13.15 8.42
N ARG A 299 -3.32 -13.42 9.56
CA ARG A 299 -4.57 -12.79 10.00
C ARG A 299 -4.63 -11.27 9.73
N GLY A 300 -5.65 -10.83 8.99
CA GLY A 300 -5.91 -9.42 8.71
C GLY A 300 -7.35 -9.18 8.21
N ASP A 301 -7.88 -7.96 8.40
CA ASP A 301 -9.17 -7.51 7.84
C ASP A 301 -9.02 -7.22 6.33
N VAL A 302 -8.68 -8.25 5.55
CA VAL A 302 -8.59 -8.18 4.09
C VAL A 302 -10.00 -8.31 3.51
N ARG A 303 -10.33 -7.47 2.53
CA ARG A 303 -11.62 -7.46 1.81
C ARG A 303 -11.40 -7.53 0.30
N GLU A 304 -12.44 -7.97 -0.40
CA GLU A 304 -12.47 -7.88 -1.86
C GLU A 304 -12.33 -6.41 -2.28
N GLY A 305 -11.54 -6.16 -3.34
CA GLY A 305 -11.17 -4.82 -3.79
C GLY A 305 -10.01 -4.18 -3.02
N ASP A 306 -9.54 -4.76 -1.90
CA ASP A 306 -8.33 -4.27 -1.26
C ASP A 306 -7.10 -4.54 -2.15
N THR A 307 -6.12 -3.64 -2.11
CA THR A 307 -4.81 -3.82 -2.75
C THR A 307 -3.81 -4.32 -1.72
N ILE A 308 -3.14 -5.43 -2.04
CA ILE A 308 -2.02 -5.99 -1.31
C ILE A 308 -0.75 -5.38 -1.90
N GLU A 309 0.05 -4.73 -1.08
CA GLU A 309 1.37 -4.24 -1.47
C GLU A 309 2.45 -5.04 -0.71
N VAL A 310 3.25 -5.76 -1.48
CA VAL A 310 4.33 -6.62 -1.03
C VAL A 310 5.61 -5.82 -0.93
N HIS A 311 6.28 -5.92 0.21
CA HIS A 311 7.54 -5.23 0.45
C HIS A 311 8.49 -6.08 1.27
N VAL A 312 9.78 -5.79 1.12
CA VAL A 312 10.87 -6.35 1.91
C VAL A 312 11.50 -5.21 2.71
N PRO A 313 11.40 -5.23 4.05
CA PRO A 313 12.07 -4.24 4.87
C PRO A 313 13.59 -4.38 4.75
N ALA A 314 14.32 -3.28 4.95
CA ALA A 314 15.77 -3.28 4.87
C ALA A 314 16.42 -4.20 5.92
N PRO A 315 17.59 -4.79 5.62
CA PRO A 315 18.34 -5.59 6.59
C PRO A 315 18.55 -4.83 7.91
N GLY A 316 18.30 -5.50 9.04
CA GLY A 316 18.41 -4.89 10.37
C GLY A 316 17.15 -4.17 10.86
N THR A 317 16.11 -4.02 10.02
CA THR A 317 14.81 -3.53 10.48
C THR A 317 14.19 -4.51 11.49
N PRO A 318 13.79 -4.06 12.69
CA PRO A 318 13.15 -4.93 13.68
C PRO A 318 11.94 -5.66 13.10
N GLY A 319 11.89 -6.98 13.23
CA GLY A 319 10.82 -7.82 12.68
C GLY A 319 11.03 -8.30 11.23
N ALA A 320 12.02 -7.80 10.50
CA ALA A 320 12.35 -8.26 9.15
C ALA A 320 12.76 -9.74 9.11
N GLY A 321 13.47 -10.20 10.14
CA GLY A 321 14.20 -11.48 10.15
C GLY A 321 13.65 -12.58 11.04
N GLN A 322 12.37 -12.56 11.44
CA GLN A 322 11.79 -13.77 12.03
C GLN A 322 11.37 -14.73 10.90
N PRO A 323 12.14 -15.80 10.61
CA PRO A 323 11.63 -16.86 9.76
C PRO A 323 10.32 -17.36 10.36
N LEU A 324 9.29 -17.50 9.52
CA LEU A 324 8.12 -18.30 9.89
C LEU A 324 8.68 -19.65 10.36
N ALA A 325 8.34 -20.04 11.60
CA ALA A 325 8.72 -21.36 12.09
C ALA A 325 8.32 -22.39 11.02
N PRO A 326 9.21 -23.32 10.63
CA PRO A 326 8.82 -24.37 9.71
C PRO A 326 7.57 -25.05 10.26
N PRO A 327 6.62 -25.47 9.41
CA PRO A 327 5.50 -26.27 9.88
C PRO A 327 6.07 -27.44 10.70
N PRO A 328 5.47 -27.77 11.85
CA PRO A 328 5.97 -28.87 12.66
C PRO A 328 6.14 -30.11 11.76
N PRO A 329 7.25 -30.84 11.87
CA PRO A 329 7.44 -32.05 11.08
C PRO A 329 6.21 -32.93 11.29
N LEU A 330 5.61 -33.38 10.19
CA LEU A 330 4.55 -34.40 10.23
C LEU A 330 5.06 -35.52 11.13
N ALA A 331 4.38 -35.73 12.25
CA ALA A 331 4.71 -36.79 13.18
C ALA A 331 4.82 -38.11 12.38
N PRO A 332 5.82 -38.96 12.66
CA PRO A 332 5.90 -40.26 12.00
C PRO A 332 4.55 -40.98 12.18
N PRO A 333 4.05 -41.68 11.16
CA PRO A 333 2.79 -42.39 11.27
C PRO A 333 2.87 -43.32 12.48
N GLY A 334 2.02 -43.07 13.46
CA GLY A 334 1.84 -43.98 14.59
C GLY A 334 1.44 -45.36 14.08
N PRO A 335 1.66 -46.42 14.88
CA PRO A 335 1.31 -47.78 14.48
C PRO A 335 -0.16 -47.83 14.04
N PRO A 336 -0.49 -48.63 13.01
CA PRO A 336 -1.82 -48.63 12.43
C PRO A 336 -2.82 -49.04 13.50
N SER A 337 -3.62 -48.08 13.95
CA SER A 337 -4.88 -48.39 14.60
C SER A 337 -5.75 -49.06 13.55
N ARG A 338 -6.25 -50.24 13.89
CA ARG A 338 -7.08 -51.09 13.04
C ARG A 338 -8.37 -50.33 12.71
N GLU A 339 -8.33 -49.53 11.64
CA GLU A 339 -9.51 -48.94 11.04
C GLU A 339 -10.37 -50.06 10.45
N LEU A 340 -11.61 -50.12 10.91
CA LEU A 340 -12.66 -50.90 10.27
C LEU A 340 -12.80 -50.42 8.83
N PRO A 341 -13.08 -51.31 7.85
CA PRO A 341 -13.12 -50.93 6.45
C PRO A 341 -14.14 -49.81 6.22
N VAL A 342 -13.67 -48.63 5.85
CA VAL A 342 -14.52 -47.57 5.30
C VAL A 342 -14.86 -47.99 3.87
N PRO A 343 -16.13 -48.18 3.50
CA PRO A 343 -16.48 -48.56 2.14
C PRO A 343 -16.05 -47.44 1.19
N GLN A 344 -15.28 -47.80 0.16
CA GLN A 344 -15.13 -46.94 -1.02
C GLN A 344 -16.53 -46.69 -1.59
N ALA A 345 -16.99 -45.44 -1.50
CA ALA A 345 -18.23 -45.01 -2.14
C ALA A 345 -18.06 -45.13 -3.66
N ALA A 346 -18.86 -46.02 -4.25
CA ALA A 346 -19.06 -46.11 -5.69
C ALA A 346 -19.39 -44.73 -6.29
N PRO A 347 -19.08 -44.46 -7.58
CA PRO A 347 -19.48 -43.23 -8.24
C PRO A 347 -21.00 -43.01 -8.06
N GLY A 348 -21.35 -41.94 -7.38
CA GLY A 348 -22.75 -41.58 -7.15
C GLY A 348 -23.48 -41.33 -8.47
N PRO A 349 -24.82 -41.47 -8.48
CA PRO A 349 -25.62 -41.24 -9.67
C PRO A 349 -25.40 -39.82 -10.21
N VAL A 350 -25.14 -39.72 -11.51
CA VAL A 350 -25.02 -38.45 -12.24
C VAL A 350 -26.39 -37.78 -12.26
N VAL A 351 -26.47 -36.52 -11.80
CA VAL A 351 -27.72 -35.78 -11.68
C VAL A 351 -28.09 -35.12 -13.01
N ASP A 352 -29.28 -35.39 -13.55
CA ASP A 352 -29.74 -34.74 -14.78
C ASP A 352 -30.35 -33.36 -14.51
N LEU A 353 -29.73 -32.30 -15.01
CA LEU A 353 -30.14 -30.91 -14.78
C LEU A 353 -31.55 -30.60 -15.31
N ASN A 354 -32.00 -31.33 -16.33
CA ASN A 354 -33.30 -31.10 -16.97
C ASN A 354 -34.45 -31.82 -16.25
N THR A 355 -34.18 -32.81 -15.41
CA THR A 355 -35.23 -33.63 -14.77
C THR A 355 -35.11 -33.70 -13.24
N ALA A 356 -33.94 -33.39 -12.67
CA ALA A 356 -33.68 -33.52 -11.24
C ALA A 356 -34.65 -32.68 -10.39
N PRO A 357 -35.14 -33.22 -9.26
CA PRO A 357 -35.95 -32.48 -8.31
C PRO A 357 -35.09 -31.51 -7.47
N PRO A 358 -35.67 -30.45 -6.89
CA PRO A 358 -34.96 -29.45 -6.09
C PRO A 358 -34.00 -29.98 -5.01
N PRO A 359 -34.36 -31.00 -4.19
CA PRO A 359 -33.45 -31.52 -3.17
C PRO A 359 -32.23 -32.24 -3.74
N GLU A 360 -32.28 -32.68 -5.00
CA GLU A 360 -31.16 -33.33 -5.68
C GLU A 360 -30.22 -32.29 -6.31
N LEU A 361 -30.78 -31.24 -6.92
CA LEU A 361 -30.00 -30.08 -7.36
C LEU A 361 -29.28 -29.41 -6.18
N ALA A 362 -29.93 -29.28 -5.02
CA ALA A 362 -29.33 -28.69 -3.82
C ALA A 362 -28.09 -29.44 -3.29
N ARG A 363 -27.88 -30.71 -3.70
CA ARG A 363 -26.69 -31.50 -3.34
C ARG A 363 -25.49 -31.26 -4.24
N LEU A 364 -25.68 -30.51 -5.34
CA LEU A 364 -24.60 -30.20 -6.29
C LEU A 364 -23.69 -29.09 -5.74
N PRO A 365 -22.37 -29.15 -6.02
CA PRO A 365 -21.44 -28.12 -5.58
C PRO A 365 -21.81 -26.75 -6.18
N GLY A 366 -21.83 -25.71 -5.33
CA GLY A 366 -22.19 -24.34 -5.75
C GLY A 366 -23.70 -24.05 -5.78
N MET A 367 -24.56 -25.00 -5.39
CA MET A 367 -26.01 -24.81 -5.34
C MET A 367 -26.47 -24.27 -3.99
N THR A 368 -26.88 -23.00 -3.98
CA THR A 368 -27.62 -22.39 -2.87
C THR A 368 -29.12 -22.55 -3.08
N PRO A 369 -29.96 -22.46 -2.03
CA PRO A 369 -31.41 -22.52 -2.20
C PRO A 369 -31.97 -21.52 -3.23
N GLN A 370 -31.37 -20.33 -3.30
CA GLN A 370 -31.70 -19.30 -4.30
C GLN A 370 -31.34 -19.74 -5.73
N ARG A 371 -30.15 -20.32 -5.93
CA ARG A 371 -29.72 -20.84 -7.24
C ARG A 371 -30.56 -22.04 -7.69
N VAL A 372 -30.97 -22.90 -6.75
CA VAL A 372 -31.89 -24.02 -7.04
C VAL A 372 -33.26 -23.51 -7.47
N ALA A 373 -33.80 -22.48 -6.82
CA ALA A 373 -35.07 -21.87 -7.23
C ALA A 373 -34.97 -21.26 -8.64
N ALA A 374 -33.90 -20.49 -8.90
CA ALA A 374 -33.64 -19.91 -10.22
C ALA A 374 -33.48 -20.97 -11.31
N ALA A 375 -32.76 -22.07 -11.02
CA ALA A 375 -32.58 -23.19 -11.93
C ALA A 375 -33.93 -23.80 -12.38
N ILE A 376 -34.85 -24.04 -11.43
CA ILE A 376 -36.16 -24.63 -11.72
C ILE A 376 -37.03 -23.67 -12.53
N GLU A 377 -37.01 -22.38 -12.21
CA GLU A 377 -37.74 -21.36 -12.94
C GLU A 377 -37.25 -21.25 -14.39
N LEU A 378 -35.94 -21.15 -14.59
CA LEU A 378 -35.31 -21.05 -15.91
C LEU A 378 -35.54 -22.30 -16.74
N ARG A 379 -35.42 -23.49 -16.14
CA ARG A 379 -35.73 -24.78 -16.78
C ARG A 379 -37.17 -24.81 -17.30
N THR A 380 -38.12 -24.34 -16.48
CA THR A 380 -39.55 -24.33 -16.85
C THR A 380 -39.83 -23.32 -17.96
N ARG A 381 -39.17 -22.15 -17.91
CA ARG A 381 -39.34 -21.08 -18.90
C ARG A 381 -38.71 -21.40 -20.25
N GLN A 382 -37.54 -22.04 -20.26
CA GLN A 382 -36.74 -22.28 -21.48
C GLN A 382 -36.94 -23.68 -22.07
N GLY A 383 -37.65 -24.57 -21.36
CA GLY A 383 -37.83 -25.97 -21.75
C GLY A 383 -36.63 -26.87 -21.44
N GLY A 384 -35.64 -26.36 -20.69
CA GLY A 384 -34.42 -27.06 -20.29
C GLY A 384 -33.14 -26.33 -20.68
N PHE A 385 -32.00 -26.92 -20.35
CA PHE A 385 -30.66 -26.45 -20.68
C PHE A 385 -30.03 -27.36 -21.75
N ALA A 386 -29.32 -26.74 -22.70
CA ALA A 386 -28.67 -27.45 -23.80
C ALA A 386 -27.42 -28.24 -23.37
N ASP A 387 -26.68 -27.71 -22.40
CA ASP A 387 -25.48 -28.29 -21.81
C ASP A 387 -25.25 -27.76 -20.39
N VAL A 388 -24.19 -28.24 -19.73
CA VAL A 388 -23.84 -27.88 -18.35
C VAL A 388 -23.36 -26.44 -18.26
N GLU A 389 -22.78 -25.92 -19.34
CA GLU A 389 -22.26 -24.57 -19.49
C GLU A 389 -23.41 -23.55 -19.54
N ALA A 390 -24.41 -23.78 -20.38
CA ALA A 390 -25.62 -22.98 -20.50
C ALA A 390 -26.36 -22.92 -19.17
N PHE A 391 -26.46 -24.05 -18.47
CA PHE A 391 -26.99 -24.09 -17.12
C PHE A 391 -26.16 -23.21 -16.17
N GLY A 392 -24.84 -23.42 -16.11
CA GLY A 392 -23.97 -22.69 -15.20
C GLY A 392 -24.00 -21.18 -15.41
N VAL A 393 -23.99 -20.72 -16.67
CA VAL A 393 -24.13 -19.30 -17.01
C VAL A 393 -25.49 -18.77 -16.59
N ALA A 394 -26.57 -19.52 -16.85
CA ALA A 394 -27.94 -19.06 -16.59
C ALA A 394 -28.23 -18.85 -15.09
N ILE A 395 -27.59 -19.59 -14.20
CA ILE A 395 -27.74 -19.44 -12.75
C ILE A 395 -26.57 -18.70 -12.07
N GLY A 396 -25.68 -18.09 -12.86
CA GLY A 396 -24.59 -17.24 -12.35
C GLY A 396 -23.49 -18.01 -11.62
N LEU A 397 -23.14 -19.20 -12.09
CA LEU A 397 -21.96 -19.93 -11.66
C LEU A 397 -20.70 -19.40 -12.33
N GLN A 398 -19.62 -19.34 -11.57
CA GLN A 398 -18.30 -18.99 -12.09
C GLN A 398 -17.72 -20.15 -12.91
N PRO A 399 -16.84 -19.90 -13.90
CA PRO A 399 -16.30 -20.96 -14.77
C PRO A 399 -15.71 -22.17 -14.03
N HIS A 400 -15.06 -21.95 -12.88
CA HIS A 400 -14.50 -23.03 -12.07
C HIS A 400 -15.56 -23.85 -11.31
N GLU A 401 -16.72 -23.25 -10.96
CA GLU A 401 -17.87 -23.98 -10.40
C GLU A 401 -18.49 -24.89 -11.47
N ILE A 402 -18.60 -24.40 -12.72
CA ILE A 402 -19.09 -25.18 -13.88
C ILE A 402 -18.19 -26.39 -14.13
N VAL A 403 -16.86 -26.22 -14.08
CA VAL A 403 -15.90 -27.32 -14.24
C VAL A 403 -16.08 -28.40 -13.17
N ARG A 404 -16.35 -28.02 -11.92
CA ARG A 404 -16.59 -28.99 -10.82
C ARG A 404 -17.93 -29.73 -10.95
N LEU A 405 -18.89 -29.16 -11.69
CA LEU A 405 -20.18 -29.79 -11.97
C LEU A 405 -20.10 -30.84 -13.07
N ARG A 406 -19.23 -30.67 -14.09
CA ARG A 406 -19.13 -31.56 -15.26
C ARG A 406 -18.96 -33.06 -14.93
N GLY A 407 -18.36 -33.39 -13.79
CA GLY A 407 -18.18 -34.78 -13.33
C GLY A 407 -19.35 -35.38 -12.53
N LYS A 408 -20.42 -34.61 -12.30
CA LYS A 408 -21.53 -34.97 -11.40
C LYS A 408 -22.91 -34.78 -12.03
N VAL A 409 -22.98 -34.17 -13.21
CA VAL A 409 -24.25 -33.80 -13.84
C VAL A 409 -24.30 -34.17 -15.32
N THR A 410 -25.50 -34.33 -15.84
CA THR A 410 -25.79 -34.53 -17.27
C THR A 410 -26.96 -33.65 -17.72
N THR A 411 -27.16 -33.52 -19.03
CA THR A 411 -28.33 -32.87 -19.62
C THR A 411 -29.00 -33.86 -20.57
N SER A 412 -30.23 -34.28 -20.25
CA SER A 412 -31.02 -35.09 -21.18
C SER A 412 -31.59 -34.25 -22.33
N ARG A 413 -31.72 -34.87 -23.52
CA ARG A 413 -32.17 -34.20 -24.75
C ARG A 413 -33.63 -33.75 -24.64
N ILE A 414 -33.85 -32.45 -24.78
CA ILE A 414 -35.17 -31.80 -24.73
C ILE A 414 -35.99 -32.18 -25.97
N GLN A 415 -37.23 -32.65 -25.80
CA GLN A 415 -38.20 -32.80 -26.89
C GLN A 415 -38.76 -31.43 -27.26
N HIS A 416 -38.22 -30.79 -28.29
CA HIS A 416 -38.78 -29.55 -28.85
C HIS A 416 -40.20 -29.81 -29.37
N HIS A 417 -41.21 -29.35 -28.64
CA HIS A 417 -42.54 -29.13 -29.20
C HIS A 417 -42.49 -27.81 -29.97
N GLY A 418 -42.41 -27.90 -31.30
CA GLY A 418 -42.21 -26.78 -32.20
C GLY A 418 -43.30 -25.71 -32.10
N GLY A 419 -42.91 -24.50 -31.72
CA GLY A 419 -43.66 -23.27 -31.97
C GLY A 419 -42.89 -22.45 -33.02
N GLY A 420 -43.43 -22.42 -34.24
CA GLY A 420 -42.80 -21.78 -35.40
C GLY A 420 -42.56 -20.28 -35.21
N VAL A 421 -41.35 -19.86 -35.57
CA VAL A 421 -40.90 -18.47 -35.65
C VAL A 421 -41.56 -17.80 -36.85
N ARG A 422 -42.29 -16.70 -36.64
CA ARG A 422 -42.57 -15.72 -37.69
C ARG A 422 -41.38 -14.78 -37.82
N GLN A 423 -40.70 -14.90 -38.95
CA GLN A 423 -39.66 -14.02 -39.45
C GLN A 423 -40.23 -12.58 -39.55
N LEU A 424 -39.57 -11.63 -38.89
CA LEU A 424 -39.77 -10.20 -39.13
C LEU A 424 -38.63 -9.72 -40.03
N ASP A 425 -38.99 -9.29 -41.23
CA ASP A 425 -38.16 -8.48 -42.10
C ASP A 425 -38.00 -7.08 -41.47
N ILE A 426 -36.76 -6.68 -41.19
CA ILE A 426 -36.25 -5.29 -41.29
C ILE A 426 -34.79 -5.35 -41.72
#